data_AF-A0A9W7EHU2-F1
#
_entry.id   AF-A0A9W7EHU2-F1
#
_cell.length_a   1.000
_cell.length_b   1.000
_cell.length_c   1.000
_cell.angle_alpha   90.00
_cell.angle_beta   90.00
_cell.angle_gamma   90.00
#
_symmetry.space_group_name_H-M   'P 1'
#
loop_
_entity.id
_entity.type
_entity.pdbx_description
1 polymer ?
#
loop_
_entity_poly.entity_id
_entity_poly.type
_entity_poly.pdbx_seq_one_letter_code
_entity_poly.pdbx_strand_id
1 'polypeptide(L)'
;MNDKFKFHVAGEGGEYETIVTDSSRYTHGRIEITEREIVEEGEEGYVVVKGFEVVRKIEGEEVEVVNVCLEEEMEDCDDIQVDLVDKTVERGATEMGEVKSTMSKSGLFVTSSITSLVNSGEIQTQALSIFEQLTNILKSRGLKPSDVFNVHLYLKDIGDFAKINVIYKEYFGTYLPPSRTCIGTGKFMDEGNDDCYKLVQLDVNAQKRNNSNGKYELYNNVECLHVQSISTWAPVCVGPYSQCGIVRGGLMYLAGNIGLVPETMKIVEGGWEKELTLCFKNVASVLDSLNSELKNCFGVLVYVAKDAVEEGGESCFSVIRRVVKEQVQCNGTIVKGQAEGLNEEEEEGEKWDGYEDEETWLAMTGGAKEQSDDVEKEGGDFDLPVSIVFVKDLPVGASIEIEVLNGTEKLSRLGFETKKVRLLFVDLCFSYSF
;
A
#
# COMPACT_ATOMS: atom_id res chain seq x y z
N MET A 1 13.98 -6.58 -21.14
CA MET A 1 12.97 -7.06 -20.17
C MET A 1 12.88 -8.57 -20.23
N ASN A 2 12.67 -9.18 -21.41
CA ASN A 2 12.71 -10.64 -21.57
C ASN A 2 14.03 -11.26 -21.08
N ASP A 3 15.19 -10.69 -21.43
CA ASP A 3 16.48 -11.21 -20.96
C ASP A 3 16.65 -11.10 -19.43
N LYS A 4 15.91 -10.18 -18.80
CA LYS A 4 15.99 -9.84 -17.38
C LYS A 4 14.98 -10.62 -16.52
N PHE A 5 13.85 -11.01 -17.10
CA PHE A 5 12.75 -11.66 -16.38
C PHE A 5 12.40 -13.05 -16.91
N LYS A 6 12.97 -13.49 -18.03
CA LYS A 6 12.72 -14.77 -18.72
C LYS A 6 11.27 -14.99 -19.21
N PHE A 7 10.31 -14.24 -18.68
CA PHE A 7 8.96 -14.02 -19.20
C PHE A 7 8.81 -12.58 -19.73
N HIS A 8 7.92 -12.38 -20.70
CA HIS A 8 7.60 -11.04 -21.18
C HIS A 8 6.68 -10.35 -20.15
N VAL A 9 7.06 -9.17 -19.66
CA VAL A 9 6.29 -8.39 -18.66
C VAL A 9 4.87 -8.04 -19.15
N ALA A 10 4.57 -8.24 -20.44
CA ALA A 10 3.23 -8.09 -21.01
C ALA A 10 2.37 -9.36 -21.08
N GLY A 11 2.83 -10.46 -20.48
CA GLY A 11 2.27 -11.80 -20.71
C GLY A 11 2.94 -12.49 -21.90
N GLU A 12 2.84 -13.82 -21.95
CA GLU A 12 3.41 -14.68 -23.00
C GLU A 12 2.44 -14.92 -24.16
N GLY A 13 1.19 -14.45 -24.03
CA GLY A 13 0.12 -14.56 -25.01
C GLY A 13 -0.50 -15.96 -25.06
N GLY A 14 -1.44 -16.21 -24.16
CA GLY A 14 -2.24 -17.44 -24.08
C GLY A 14 -3.75 -17.16 -23.95
N GLU A 15 -4.58 -18.19 -24.06
CA GLU A 15 -6.06 -18.10 -24.10
C GLU A 15 -6.68 -17.50 -22.81
N TYR A 16 -5.92 -17.36 -21.72
CA TYR A 16 -6.36 -16.85 -20.43
C TYR A 16 -5.48 -15.70 -19.89
N GLU A 17 -4.70 -15.03 -20.73
CA GLU A 17 -3.69 -14.09 -20.26
C GLU A 17 -4.14 -12.63 -20.18
N THR A 18 -3.59 -11.93 -19.18
CA THR A 18 -3.76 -10.49 -19.01
C THR A 18 -2.74 -9.75 -19.87
N ILE A 19 -3.21 -8.88 -20.77
CA ILE A 19 -2.34 -7.98 -21.54
C ILE A 19 -1.91 -6.81 -20.65
N VAL A 20 -0.60 -6.65 -20.43
CA VAL A 20 -0.08 -5.45 -19.74
C VAL A 20 0.12 -4.34 -20.76
N THR A 21 -0.74 -3.33 -20.69
CA THR A 21 -0.73 -2.19 -21.62
C THR A 21 0.29 -1.12 -21.22
N ASP A 22 0.50 -0.94 -19.92
CA ASP A 22 1.52 -0.05 -19.38
C ASP A 22 2.15 -0.65 -18.12
N SER A 23 3.44 -0.41 -17.94
CA SER A 23 4.19 -0.77 -16.75
C SER A 23 5.22 0.31 -16.48
N SER A 24 5.48 0.62 -15.21
CA SER A 24 6.60 1.47 -14.79
C SER A 24 7.96 0.95 -15.30
N ARG A 25 8.06 -0.34 -15.64
CA ARG A 25 9.23 -0.97 -16.25
C ARG A 25 9.36 -0.72 -17.76
N TYR A 26 8.30 -0.26 -18.42
CA TYR A 26 8.36 0.13 -19.83
C TYR A 26 8.97 1.53 -19.92
N THR A 27 10.18 1.63 -20.47
CA THR A 27 10.97 2.87 -20.51
C THR A 27 10.77 3.68 -21.78
N HIS A 28 10.41 3.04 -22.90
CA HIS A 28 10.36 3.70 -24.22
C HIS A 28 8.95 4.09 -24.65
N GLY A 29 7.93 3.38 -24.16
CA GLY A 29 6.56 3.54 -24.58
C GLY A 29 5.59 2.67 -23.80
N ARG A 30 4.30 2.90 -24.00
CA ARG A 30 3.21 2.04 -23.52
C ARG A 30 2.28 1.70 -24.67
N ILE A 31 1.55 0.61 -24.52
CA ILE A 31 0.48 0.24 -25.42
C ILE A 31 -0.78 0.99 -24.97
N GLU A 32 -1.31 1.85 -25.84
CA GLU A 32 -2.63 2.45 -25.65
C GLU A 32 -3.65 1.68 -26.49
N ILE A 33 -4.63 1.07 -25.83
CA ILE A 33 -5.73 0.41 -26.52
C ILE A 33 -6.66 1.51 -27.06
N THR A 34 -6.69 1.67 -28.38
CA THR A 34 -7.51 2.68 -29.06
C THR A 34 -8.92 2.18 -29.35
N GLU A 35 -9.09 0.86 -29.52
CA GLU A 35 -10.38 0.25 -29.75
C GLU A 35 -10.45 -1.12 -29.07
N ARG A 36 -11.52 -1.34 -28.29
CA ARG A 36 -11.82 -2.63 -27.66
C ARG A 36 -13.31 -2.93 -27.65
N GLU A 37 -13.62 -4.21 -27.63
CA GLU A 37 -14.96 -4.76 -27.41
C GLU A 37 -14.90 -5.66 -26.18
N ILE A 38 -15.86 -5.51 -25.27
CA ILE A 38 -16.01 -6.39 -24.11
C ILE A 38 -17.09 -7.40 -24.48
N VAL A 39 -16.76 -8.68 -24.44
CA VAL A 39 -17.69 -9.78 -24.70
C VAL A 39 -17.97 -10.47 -23.38
N GLU A 40 -19.23 -10.47 -22.96
CA GLU A 40 -19.70 -11.16 -21.76
C GLU A 40 -20.42 -12.45 -22.17
N GLU A 41 -19.93 -13.61 -21.74
CA GLU A 41 -20.52 -14.93 -21.97
C GLU A 41 -20.76 -15.65 -20.63
N GLY A 42 -21.94 -15.45 -20.04
CA GLY A 42 -22.30 -16.11 -18.78
C GLY A 42 -21.62 -15.47 -17.57
N GLU A 43 -20.91 -16.28 -16.76
CA GLU A 43 -20.12 -15.81 -15.61
C GLU A 43 -18.68 -15.40 -15.99
N GLU A 44 -18.29 -15.61 -17.26
CA GLU A 44 -16.98 -15.27 -17.79
C GLU A 44 -17.11 -14.20 -18.89
N GLY A 45 -16.06 -13.40 -19.08
CA GLY A 45 -16.02 -12.38 -20.11
C GLY A 45 -14.58 -12.12 -20.55
N TYR A 46 -14.42 -11.71 -21.81
CA TYR A 46 -13.12 -11.40 -22.39
C TYR A 46 -13.15 -10.06 -23.11
N VAL A 47 -11.99 -9.41 -23.21
CA VAL A 47 -11.81 -8.16 -23.92
C VAL A 47 -11.14 -8.44 -25.26
N VAL A 48 -11.82 -8.12 -26.35
CA VAL A 48 -11.27 -8.15 -27.70
C VAL A 48 -10.64 -6.79 -27.99
N VAL A 49 -9.31 -6.76 -28.11
CA VAL A 49 -8.58 -5.56 -28.55
C VAL A 49 -8.64 -5.49 -30.07
N LYS A 50 -9.31 -4.47 -30.61
CA LYS A 50 -9.46 -4.23 -32.06
C LYS A 50 -8.43 -3.26 -32.62
N GLY A 51 -7.90 -2.40 -31.78
CA GLY A 51 -6.90 -1.40 -32.14
C GLY A 51 -6.02 -1.03 -30.97
N PHE A 52 -4.74 -0.81 -31.24
CA PHE A 52 -3.78 -0.30 -30.28
C PHE A 52 -2.75 0.59 -30.97
N GLU A 53 -2.19 1.52 -30.21
CA GLU A 53 -1.07 2.36 -30.62
C GLU A 53 0.05 2.25 -29.57
N VAL A 54 1.31 2.38 -30.02
CA VAL A 54 2.45 2.48 -29.10
C VAL A 54 2.75 3.96 -28.90
N VAL A 55 2.43 4.45 -27.71
CA VAL A 55 2.68 5.83 -27.31
C VAL A 55 4.06 5.91 -26.67
N ARG A 56 4.94 6.76 -27.20
CA ARG A 56 6.24 7.01 -26.57
C ARG A 56 6.04 7.61 -25.18
N LYS A 57 6.74 7.05 -24.20
CA LYS A 57 6.88 7.69 -22.91
C LYS A 57 7.91 8.80 -23.07
N ILE A 58 7.48 10.03 -22.83
CA ILE A 58 8.37 11.18 -22.90
C ILE A 58 9.29 11.10 -21.69
N GLU A 59 10.58 10.80 -21.92
CA GLU A 59 11.61 11.00 -20.90
C GLU A 59 11.75 12.51 -20.64
N GLY A 60 11.52 12.92 -19.40
CA GLY A 60 11.98 14.21 -18.90
C GLY A 60 11.22 15.44 -19.42
N GLU A 61 9.92 15.54 -19.15
CA GLU A 61 9.48 16.84 -18.65
C GLU A 61 9.92 16.91 -17.19
N GLU A 62 10.80 17.86 -16.88
CA GLU A 62 10.99 18.30 -15.50
C GLU A 62 9.62 18.71 -14.99
N VAL A 63 8.93 17.78 -14.32
CA VAL A 63 7.95 18.17 -13.33
C VAL A 63 8.76 19.00 -12.36
N GLU A 64 8.56 20.31 -12.43
CA GLU A 64 8.97 21.24 -11.40
C GLU A 64 8.42 20.63 -10.11
N VAL A 65 9.30 19.95 -9.38
CA VAL A 65 8.96 19.44 -8.06
C VAL A 65 8.88 20.72 -7.27
N VAL A 66 7.65 21.24 -7.19
CA VAL A 66 7.28 22.18 -6.16
C VAL A 66 7.77 21.50 -4.91
N ASN A 67 8.80 22.08 -4.30
CA ASN A 67 9.45 21.56 -3.14
C ASN A 67 8.35 21.40 -2.09
N VAL A 68 7.84 20.18 -1.91
CA VAL A 68 6.94 19.86 -0.80
C VAL A 68 7.87 19.74 0.40
N CYS A 69 8.49 20.86 0.77
CA CYS A 69 8.93 21.02 2.14
C CYS A 69 7.65 20.90 2.95
N LEU A 70 7.46 19.79 3.66
CA LEU A 70 6.47 19.70 4.74
C LEU A 70 6.91 20.56 5.93
N GLU A 71 7.29 21.81 5.65
CA GLU A 71 7.23 22.93 6.59
C GLU A 71 5.86 23.61 6.46
N GLU A 72 4.83 22.87 6.04
CA GLU A 72 3.49 23.41 5.91
C GLU A 72 2.76 23.28 7.25
N GLU A 73 2.41 24.43 7.81
CA GLU A 73 1.43 24.53 8.88
C GLU A 73 0.15 23.84 8.43
N MET A 74 -0.20 22.77 9.14
CA MET A 74 -1.52 22.17 9.05
C MET A 74 -2.52 23.09 9.75
N GLU A 75 -3.59 23.46 9.05
CA GLU A 75 -4.67 24.24 9.62
C GLU A 75 -5.70 23.26 10.20
N ASP A 76 -5.79 23.22 11.53
CA ASP A 76 -6.88 22.53 12.22
C ASP A 76 -8.20 23.16 11.79
N CYS A 77 -9.09 22.35 11.26
CA CYS A 77 -10.41 22.79 10.89
C CYS A 77 -11.37 22.38 12.01
N ASP A 78 -12.06 23.36 12.60
CA ASP A 78 -13.09 23.16 13.62
C ASP A 78 -14.04 22.00 13.24
N ASP A 79 -14.40 21.18 14.23
CA ASP A 79 -15.09 19.90 14.11
C ASP A 79 -16.20 19.93 13.04
N ILE A 80 -16.11 19.00 12.07
CA ILE A 80 -17.15 18.87 11.04
C ILE A 80 -18.42 18.34 11.72
N GLN A 81 -19.31 19.25 12.12
CA GLN A 81 -20.68 18.89 12.49
C GLN A 81 -21.44 18.52 11.21
N VAL A 82 -21.61 17.21 10.98
CA VAL A 82 -22.40 16.69 9.87
C VAL A 82 -23.88 16.84 10.21
N ASP A 83 -24.48 17.99 9.89
CA ASP A 83 -25.92 18.22 10.00
C ASP A 83 -26.68 17.40 8.94
N LEU A 84 -27.04 16.16 9.29
CA LEU A 84 -27.94 15.33 8.50
C LEU A 84 -29.40 15.74 8.80
N VAL A 85 -29.97 16.61 7.97
CA VAL A 85 -31.40 16.98 8.08
C VAL A 85 -32.32 15.93 7.41
N ASP A 86 -33.15 15.33 8.26
CA ASP A 86 -34.49 14.74 8.08
C ASP A 86 -34.77 13.69 7.00
N LYS A 87 -34.83 12.42 7.45
CA LYS A 87 -36.01 11.53 7.27
C LYS A 87 -36.20 10.65 8.51
N THR A 88 -36.99 11.13 9.47
CA THR A 88 -37.74 10.37 10.49
C THR A 88 -37.22 8.97 10.85
N VAL A 89 -36.28 8.92 11.80
CA VAL A 89 -36.16 7.83 12.78
C VAL A 89 -35.85 8.51 14.11
N GLU A 90 -36.78 8.47 15.06
CA GLU A 90 -36.53 8.93 16.43
C GLU A 90 -35.36 8.12 17.01
N ARG A 91 -34.22 8.77 17.28
CA ARG A 91 -33.11 8.17 18.03
C ARG A 91 -32.57 9.15 19.05
N GLY A 92 -32.49 8.68 20.29
CA GLY A 92 -31.96 9.42 21.43
C GLY A 92 -30.53 9.88 21.16
N ALA A 93 -30.29 11.15 21.49
CA ALA A 93 -28.98 11.77 21.43
C ALA A 93 -27.99 10.98 22.30
N THR A 94 -26.98 10.40 21.66
CA THR A 94 -25.76 9.93 22.33
C THR A 94 -24.64 10.75 21.69
N GLU A 95 -23.85 11.43 22.52
CA GLU A 95 -22.77 12.32 22.09
C GLU A 95 -21.86 11.63 21.06
N MET A 96 -21.66 12.31 19.94
CA MET A 96 -20.94 11.83 18.77
C MET A 96 -19.43 11.87 19.04
N GLY A 97 -18.69 10.83 18.63
CA GLY A 97 -17.25 10.95 18.51
C GLY A 97 -16.92 12.00 17.45
N GLU A 98 -16.15 13.02 17.81
CA GLU A 98 -15.73 14.07 16.88
C GLU A 98 -14.82 13.49 15.79
N VAL A 99 -15.26 13.61 14.53
CA VAL A 99 -14.43 13.27 13.37
C VAL A 99 -13.39 14.36 13.21
N LYS A 100 -12.13 14.01 13.43
CA LYS A 100 -11.01 14.94 13.27
C LYS A 100 -10.61 15.00 11.81
N SER A 101 -10.35 16.20 11.30
CA SER A 101 -9.89 16.37 9.93
C SER A 101 -9.05 17.63 9.77
N THR A 102 -7.99 17.49 8.98
CA THR A 102 -6.99 18.53 8.81
C THR A 102 -6.61 18.62 7.34
N MET A 103 -6.36 19.84 6.85
CA MET A 103 -5.94 20.08 5.48
C MET A 103 -4.71 20.97 5.46
N SER A 104 -3.70 20.53 4.71
CA SER A 104 -2.50 21.32 4.43
C SER A 104 -2.74 22.33 3.31
N LYS A 105 -1.85 23.32 3.21
CA LYS A 105 -1.84 24.33 2.14
C LYS A 105 -1.59 23.72 0.75
N SER A 106 -0.83 22.62 0.68
CA SER A 106 -0.61 21.83 -0.54
C SER A 106 -1.81 20.98 -0.97
N GLY A 107 -2.87 20.93 -0.17
CA GLY A 107 -4.09 20.18 -0.47
C GLY A 107 -4.07 18.73 0.01
N LEU A 108 -3.04 18.29 0.73
CA LEU A 108 -3.09 17.02 1.49
C LEU A 108 -4.14 17.14 2.59
N PHE A 109 -5.05 16.18 2.63
CA PHE A 109 -6.18 16.09 3.55
C PHE A 109 -6.10 14.78 4.32
N VAL A 110 -6.26 14.86 5.63
CA VAL A 110 -6.27 13.72 6.55
C VAL A 110 -7.54 13.80 7.36
N THR A 111 -8.25 12.68 7.53
CA THR A 111 -9.36 12.56 8.46
C THR A 111 -9.31 11.23 9.17
N SER A 112 -9.67 11.24 10.45
CA SER A 112 -9.59 10.08 11.32
C SER A 112 -10.86 9.89 12.15
N SER A 113 -11.01 8.67 12.68
CA SER A 113 -12.07 8.28 13.60
C SER A 113 -13.48 8.37 12.99
N ILE A 114 -13.62 8.15 11.68
CA ILE A 114 -14.94 8.08 11.06
C ILE A 114 -15.60 6.77 11.49
N THR A 115 -16.65 6.88 12.28
CA THR A 115 -17.46 5.75 12.74
C THR A 115 -18.92 5.92 12.33
N SER A 116 -19.70 4.84 12.34
CA SER A 116 -21.12 4.92 11.96
C SER A 116 -21.92 5.80 12.92
N LEU A 117 -22.70 6.74 12.37
CA LEU A 117 -23.71 7.51 13.14
C LEU A 117 -24.95 6.65 13.46
N VAL A 118 -25.11 5.55 12.74
CA VAL A 118 -26.19 4.58 12.96
C VAL A 118 -25.72 3.51 13.93
N ASN A 119 -26.35 3.43 15.10
CA ASN A 119 -26.22 2.27 15.98
C ASN A 119 -26.98 1.08 15.37
N SER A 120 -26.26 0.09 14.86
CA SER A 120 -26.80 -1.12 14.23
C SER A 120 -25.88 -2.31 14.55
N GLY A 121 -26.44 -3.49 14.81
CA GLY A 121 -25.66 -4.72 14.93
C GLY A 121 -25.12 -5.27 13.60
N GLU A 122 -25.45 -4.63 12.48
CA GLU A 122 -25.03 -5.05 11.14
C GLU A 122 -23.90 -4.17 10.60
N ILE A 123 -22.78 -4.80 10.27
CA ILE A 123 -21.59 -4.08 9.78
C ILE A 123 -21.83 -3.40 8.43
N GLN A 124 -22.65 -3.97 7.54
CA GLN A 124 -22.97 -3.35 6.25
C GLN A 124 -23.69 -2.01 6.42
N THR A 125 -24.67 -1.95 7.32
CA THR A 125 -25.40 -0.72 7.64
C THR A 125 -24.45 0.36 8.17
N GLN A 126 -23.51 -0.03 9.04
CA GLN A 126 -22.51 0.89 9.56
C GLN A 126 -21.54 1.38 8.49
N ALA A 127 -21.08 0.48 7.62
CA ALA A 127 -20.18 0.82 6.53
C ALA A 127 -20.82 1.81 5.54
N LEU A 128 -22.08 1.57 5.15
CA LEU A 128 -22.82 2.52 4.31
C LEU A 128 -22.91 3.91 4.95
N SER A 129 -23.21 3.97 6.26
CA SER A 129 -23.23 5.23 7.01
C SER A 129 -21.85 5.92 7.03
N ILE A 130 -20.76 5.17 7.19
CA ILE A 130 -19.38 5.72 7.15
C ILE A 130 -19.03 6.28 5.77
N PHE A 131 -19.35 5.56 4.69
CA PHE A 131 -19.04 6.02 3.33
C PHE A 131 -19.91 7.22 2.89
N GLU A 132 -21.15 7.31 3.37
CA GLU A 132 -21.96 8.51 3.20
C GLU A 132 -21.35 9.72 3.92
N GLN A 133 -20.91 9.54 5.18
CA GLN A 133 -20.20 10.58 5.92
C GLN A 133 -18.91 11.01 5.22
N LEU A 134 -18.08 10.04 4.78
CA LEU A 134 -16.85 10.32 4.04
C LEU A 134 -17.14 11.15 2.79
N THR A 135 -18.20 10.82 2.04
CA THR A 135 -18.61 11.60 0.86
C THR A 135 -18.89 13.05 1.20
N ASN A 136 -19.59 13.31 2.30
CA ASN A 136 -19.93 14.65 2.74
C ASN A 136 -18.68 15.42 3.21
N ILE A 137 -17.81 14.76 3.98
CA ILE A 137 -16.53 15.30 4.44
C ILE A 137 -15.66 15.72 3.24
N LEU A 138 -15.45 14.81 2.28
CA LEU A 138 -14.66 15.09 1.07
C LEU A 138 -15.27 16.24 0.27
N LYS A 139 -16.59 16.23 0.03
CA LYS A 139 -17.29 17.30 -0.69
C LYS A 139 -17.12 18.66 -0.02
N SER A 140 -17.17 18.73 1.30
CA SER A 140 -16.99 19.98 2.05
C SER A 140 -15.62 20.63 1.81
N ARG A 141 -14.61 19.84 1.46
CA ARG A 141 -13.24 20.30 1.13
C ARG A 141 -12.99 20.43 -0.38
N GLY A 142 -14.02 20.17 -1.20
CA GLY A 142 -13.91 20.13 -2.65
C GLY A 142 -13.05 18.97 -3.16
N LEU A 143 -13.05 17.86 -2.41
CA LEU A 143 -12.45 16.58 -2.77
C LEU A 143 -13.53 15.62 -3.28
N LYS A 144 -13.09 14.58 -3.99
CA LYS A 144 -13.90 13.48 -4.50
C LYS A 144 -13.36 12.15 -3.95
N PRO A 145 -14.16 11.06 -3.97
CA PRO A 145 -13.66 9.73 -3.61
C PRO A 145 -12.40 9.31 -4.39
N SER A 146 -12.27 9.75 -5.65
CA SER A 146 -11.09 9.50 -6.50
C SER A 146 -9.81 10.24 -6.06
N ASP A 147 -9.91 11.20 -5.14
CA ASP A 147 -8.76 11.92 -4.58
C ASP A 147 -8.17 11.20 -3.35
N VAL A 148 -8.86 10.16 -2.85
CA VAL A 148 -8.41 9.31 -1.75
C VAL A 148 -7.33 8.37 -2.25
N PHE A 149 -6.18 8.35 -1.57
CA PHE A 149 -5.04 7.52 -1.97
C PHE A 149 -4.64 6.48 -0.92
N ASN A 150 -5.07 6.65 0.33
CA ASN A 150 -4.78 5.74 1.43
C ASN A 150 -5.93 5.70 2.43
N VAL A 151 -6.20 4.50 2.94
CA VAL A 151 -7.30 4.20 3.87
C VAL A 151 -6.84 3.23 4.95
N HIS A 152 -7.06 3.57 6.21
CA HIS A 152 -6.96 2.62 7.31
C HIS A 152 -8.35 2.13 7.68
N LEU A 153 -8.56 0.83 7.58
CA LEU A 153 -9.84 0.18 7.84
C LEU A 153 -9.73 -0.70 9.08
N TYR A 154 -10.39 -0.30 10.14
CA TYR A 154 -10.40 -1.05 11.39
C TYR A 154 -11.70 -1.82 11.50
N LEU A 155 -11.63 -3.10 11.80
CA LEU A 155 -12.79 -3.97 11.99
C LEU A 155 -12.80 -4.54 13.42
N LYS A 156 -13.99 -4.63 14.03
CA LYS A 156 -14.14 -5.28 15.34
C LYS A 156 -13.84 -6.76 15.23
N ASP A 157 -14.40 -7.38 14.20
CA ASP A 157 -14.10 -8.76 13.79
C ASP A 157 -13.49 -8.71 12.39
N ILE A 158 -12.24 -9.16 12.27
CA ILE A 158 -11.56 -9.20 10.98
C ILE A 158 -12.31 -10.08 9.98
N GLY A 159 -13.06 -11.09 10.44
CA GLY A 159 -13.86 -11.99 9.60
C GLY A 159 -14.95 -11.30 8.77
N ASP A 160 -15.32 -10.06 9.10
CA ASP A 160 -16.29 -9.28 8.34
C ASP A 160 -15.71 -8.59 7.09
N PHE A 161 -14.42 -8.72 6.81
CA PHE A 161 -13.76 -8.05 5.68
C PHE A 161 -14.45 -8.32 4.33
N ALA A 162 -14.97 -9.53 4.11
CA ALA A 162 -15.65 -9.88 2.86
C ALA A 162 -16.95 -9.07 2.66
N LYS A 163 -17.69 -8.80 3.74
CA LYS A 163 -18.92 -7.99 3.69
C LYS A 163 -18.58 -6.52 3.40
N ILE A 164 -17.52 -6.00 4.02
CA ILE A 164 -17.05 -4.63 3.80
C ILE A 164 -16.50 -4.45 2.38
N ASN A 165 -15.77 -5.44 1.85
CA ASN A 165 -15.17 -5.36 0.51
C ASN A 165 -16.21 -5.10 -0.59
N VAL A 166 -17.44 -5.63 -0.44
CA VAL A 166 -18.53 -5.36 -1.40
C VAL A 166 -18.84 -3.86 -1.43
N ILE A 167 -19.09 -3.26 -0.27
CA ILE A 167 -19.43 -1.83 -0.14
C ILE A 167 -18.23 -0.95 -0.54
N TYR A 168 -17.03 -1.34 -0.13
CA TYR A 168 -15.80 -0.63 -0.47
C TYR A 168 -15.60 -0.57 -2.00
N LYS A 169 -15.81 -1.70 -2.69
CA LYS A 169 -15.73 -1.80 -4.14
C LYS A 169 -16.81 -0.99 -4.84
N GLU A 170 -18.02 -0.93 -4.31
CA GLU A 170 -19.07 -0.05 -4.83
C GLU A 170 -18.70 1.44 -4.69
N TYR A 171 -18.04 1.80 -3.58
CA TYR A 171 -17.67 3.18 -3.28
C TYR A 171 -16.47 3.70 -4.08
N PHE A 172 -15.36 2.95 -4.08
CA PHE A 172 -14.11 3.35 -4.73
C PHE A 172 -13.94 2.79 -6.15
N GLY A 173 -14.76 1.81 -6.54
CA GLY A 173 -14.60 1.07 -7.78
C GLY A 173 -13.56 -0.06 -7.68
N THR A 174 -13.36 -0.77 -8.79
CA THR A 174 -12.33 -1.82 -8.93
C THR A 174 -11.07 -1.33 -9.60
N TYR A 175 -11.17 -0.27 -10.39
CA TYR A 175 -10.04 0.26 -11.12
C TYR A 175 -9.27 1.22 -10.23
N LEU A 176 -8.07 0.81 -9.80
CA LEU A 176 -7.14 1.63 -9.03
C LEU A 176 -7.70 2.17 -7.69
N PRO A 177 -8.26 1.31 -6.81
CA PRO A 177 -8.73 1.73 -5.50
C PRO A 177 -7.56 2.23 -4.61
N PRO A 178 -7.85 2.98 -3.53
CA PRO A 178 -6.81 3.48 -2.62
C PRO A 178 -5.93 2.36 -2.05
N SER A 179 -4.71 2.71 -1.62
CA SER A 179 -3.95 1.82 -0.73
C SER A 179 -4.72 1.61 0.58
N ARG A 180 -4.60 0.42 1.17
CA ARG A 180 -5.38 0.08 2.35
C ARG A 180 -4.61 -0.77 3.32
N THR A 181 -4.71 -0.42 4.60
CA THR A 181 -4.33 -1.28 5.73
C THR A 181 -5.62 -1.71 6.42
N CYS A 182 -5.78 -3.00 6.72
CA CYS A 182 -7.00 -3.51 7.35
C CYS A 182 -6.68 -4.43 8.53
N ILE A 183 -7.06 -4.02 9.74
CA ILE A 183 -6.72 -4.73 10.97
C ILE A 183 -7.96 -5.04 11.83
N GLY A 184 -7.86 -6.10 12.63
CA GLY A 184 -8.85 -6.51 13.61
C GLY A 184 -8.54 -5.93 14.98
N THR A 185 -9.38 -5.04 15.49
CA THR A 185 -9.17 -4.38 16.79
C THR A 185 -9.79 -5.13 17.96
N GLY A 186 -10.80 -5.97 17.72
CA GLY A 186 -11.50 -6.74 18.75
C GLY A 186 -12.48 -5.94 19.60
N LYS A 187 -12.09 -4.73 20.01
CA LYS A 187 -12.90 -3.79 20.79
C LYS A 187 -12.55 -2.36 20.36
N PHE A 188 -13.54 -1.63 19.86
CA PHE A 188 -13.48 -0.18 19.78
C PHE A 188 -14.10 0.36 21.08
N MET A 189 -13.30 0.87 22.00
CA MET A 189 -13.80 1.57 23.20
C MET A 189 -14.97 0.88 23.94
N ASP A 190 -14.72 -0.25 24.61
CA ASP A 190 -15.65 -0.79 25.63
C ASP A 190 -15.50 -0.05 26.98
N GLU A 191 -15.27 1.27 26.98
CA GLU A 191 -15.28 2.03 28.24
C GLU A 191 -16.73 2.35 28.64
N GLY A 192 -17.40 1.34 29.19
CA GLY A 192 -18.51 1.54 30.14
C GLY A 192 -19.93 1.69 29.58
N ASN A 193 -20.16 1.53 28.28
CA ASN A 193 -21.52 1.46 27.72
C ASN A 193 -21.65 0.31 26.70
N ASP A 194 -22.24 -0.79 27.14
CA ASP A 194 -22.47 -2.02 26.35
C ASP A 194 -23.37 -1.82 25.09
N ASP A 195 -23.96 -0.63 24.90
CA ASP A 195 -24.92 -0.36 23.83
C ASP A 195 -24.32 0.31 22.58
N CYS A 196 -23.03 0.66 22.59
CA CYS A 196 -22.34 1.30 21.46
C CYS A 196 -21.65 0.25 20.57
N TYR A 197 -22.40 -0.38 19.65
CA TYR A 197 -21.83 -1.35 18.70
C TYR A 197 -21.04 -0.64 17.61
N LYS A 198 -19.83 -0.13 17.85
CA LYS A 198 -18.95 0.26 16.73
C LYS A 198 -18.30 -1.00 16.18
N LEU A 199 -18.62 -1.35 14.93
CA LEU A 199 -18.11 -2.55 14.27
C LEU A 199 -17.01 -2.25 13.27
N VAL A 200 -16.97 -1.03 12.75
CA VAL A 200 -16.03 -0.55 11.74
C VAL A 200 -15.68 0.91 12.00
N GLN A 201 -14.42 1.25 11.78
CA GLN A 201 -13.90 2.61 11.77
C GLN A 201 -13.04 2.81 10.52
N LEU A 202 -13.02 4.03 10.01
CA LEU A 202 -12.26 4.43 8.84
C LEU A 202 -11.42 5.67 9.13
N ASP A 203 -10.15 5.62 8.73
CA ASP A 203 -9.32 6.81 8.55
C ASP A 203 -8.95 6.94 7.07
N VAL A 204 -8.86 8.17 6.58
CA VAL A 204 -8.73 8.46 5.16
C VAL A 204 -7.73 9.58 4.91
N ASN A 205 -6.83 9.33 3.97
CA ASN A 205 -5.92 10.30 3.42
C ASN A 205 -6.27 10.57 1.94
N ALA A 206 -6.43 11.84 1.61
CA ALA A 206 -6.77 12.31 0.27
C ALA A 206 -5.91 13.51 -0.13
N GLN A 207 -5.78 13.79 -1.42
CA GLN A 207 -5.03 14.97 -1.87
C GLN A 207 -5.80 15.74 -2.93
N LYS A 208 -6.08 17.01 -2.63
CA LYS A 208 -6.69 17.94 -3.57
C LYS A 208 -5.68 18.30 -4.65
N ARG A 209 -6.01 18.00 -5.90
CA ARG A 209 -5.15 18.29 -7.04
C ARG A 209 -5.65 19.56 -7.72
N ASN A 210 -4.88 20.64 -7.62
CA ASN A 210 -5.21 21.91 -8.28
C ASN A 210 -5.06 21.77 -9.80
N ASN A 211 -6.18 21.94 -10.50
CA ASN A 211 -6.24 21.97 -11.96
C ASN A 211 -5.94 23.40 -12.44
N SER A 212 -4.69 23.85 -12.35
CA SER A 212 -4.34 25.23 -12.73
C SER A 212 -4.27 25.46 -14.24
N ASN A 213 -4.22 24.42 -15.09
CA ASN A 213 -3.98 24.62 -16.53
C ASN A 213 -4.91 23.87 -17.50
N GLY A 214 -5.94 23.13 -17.07
CA GLY A 214 -7.00 22.60 -17.97
C GLY A 214 -6.53 21.76 -19.18
N LYS A 215 -5.24 21.37 -19.22
CA LYS A 215 -4.58 20.73 -20.37
C LYS A 215 -4.16 19.29 -20.09
N TYR A 216 -4.26 18.84 -18.84
CA TYR A 216 -3.75 17.56 -18.38
C TYR A 216 -4.80 16.81 -17.56
N GLU A 217 -5.97 16.55 -18.13
CA GLU A 217 -7.01 15.76 -17.44
C GLU A 217 -6.60 14.30 -17.21
N LEU A 218 -5.63 13.79 -17.97
CA LEU A 218 -5.11 12.42 -17.90
C LEU A 218 -4.22 12.13 -16.68
N TYR A 219 -3.70 13.15 -15.99
CA TYR A 219 -2.85 13.02 -14.79
C TYR A 219 -3.59 13.33 -13.48
N ASN A 220 -4.93 13.39 -13.53
CA ASN A 220 -5.74 13.79 -12.39
C ASN A 220 -5.99 12.66 -11.36
N ASN A 221 -5.75 11.40 -11.70
CA ASN A 221 -6.06 10.26 -10.82
C ASN A 221 -4.89 9.88 -9.93
N VAL A 222 -5.17 9.47 -8.68
CA VAL A 222 -4.18 8.91 -7.76
C VAL A 222 -3.27 7.95 -8.52
N GLU A 223 -1.97 8.26 -8.54
CA GLU A 223 -1.01 7.33 -9.11
C GLU A 223 -0.93 6.17 -8.13
N CYS A 224 -1.13 4.95 -8.59
CA CYS A 224 -1.08 3.80 -7.72
C CYS A 224 -0.47 2.62 -8.45
N LEU A 225 0.09 1.71 -7.66
CA LEU A 225 0.51 0.40 -8.15
C LEU A 225 -0.53 -0.61 -7.68
N HIS A 226 -1.15 -1.30 -8.63
CA HIS A 226 -2.14 -2.34 -8.37
C HIS A 226 -1.77 -3.64 -9.09
N VAL A 227 -1.27 -4.63 -8.35
CA VAL A 227 -0.99 -5.98 -8.84
C VAL A 227 -2.29 -6.78 -8.82
N GLN A 228 -2.74 -7.17 -10.02
CA GLN A 228 -4.05 -7.78 -10.28
C GLN A 228 -3.99 -9.29 -10.55
N SER A 229 -2.80 -9.86 -10.70
CA SER A 229 -2.62 -11.28 -10.98
C SER A 229 -1.53 -11.88 -10.08
N ILE A 230 -1.64 -13.19 -9.85
CA ILE A 230 -0.59 -13.97 -9.21
C ILE A 230 0.71 -13.79 -9.99
N SER A 231 1.81 -13.60 -9.29
CA SER A 231 3.12 -13.33 -9.88
C SER A 231 4.23 -13.89 -8.99
N THR A 232 5.45 -13.91 -9.50
CA THR A 232 6.64 -14.30 -8.71
C THR A 232 7.23 -13.15 -7.91
N TRP A 233 6.91 -11.90 -8.26
CA TRP A 233 7.61 -10.73 -7.73
C TRP A 233 6.87 -10.01 -6.60
N ALA A 234 5.54 -10.05 -6.58
CA ALA A 234 4.74 -9.47 -5.50
C ALA A 234 3.36 -10.15 -5.34
N PRO A 235 2.80 -10.18 -4.12
CA PRO A 235 1.46 -10.71 -3.88
C PRO A 235 0.38 -9.89 -4.60
N VAL A 236 -0.62 -10.58 -5.14
CA VAL A 236 -1.82 -9.94 -5.70
C VAL A 236 -2.67 -9.30 -4.61
N CYS A 237 -3.34 -8.19 -4.92
CA CYS A 237 -4.31 -7.60 -4.02
C CYS A 237 -5.54 -8.51 -3.90
N VAL A 238 -5.70 -9.19 -2.76
CA VAL A 238 -6.85 -10.08 -2.50
C VAL A 238 -8.16 -9.29 -2.35
N GLY A 239 -8.09 -8.06 -1.82
CA GLY A 239 -9.22 -7.16 -1.62
C GLY A 239 -9.21 -5.98 -2.60
N PRO A 240 -10.27 -5.13 -2.57
CA PRO A 240 -10.38 -3.95 -3.43
C PRO A 240 -9.48 -2.81 -2.92
N TYR A 241 -8.16 -2.97 -3.01
CA TYR A 241 -7.17 -1.96 -2.65
C TYR A 241 -5.97 -2.03 -3.60
N SER A 242 -5.10 -1.02 -3.60
CA SER A 242 -3.85 -1.02 -4.37
C SER A 242 -2.63 -1.18 -3.45
N GLN A 243 -1.54 -1.79 -3.93
CA GLN A 243 -0.30 -1.97 -3.15
C GLN A 243 0.32 -0.64 -2.73
N CYS A 244 0.14 0.42 -3.52
CA CYS A 244 0.71 1.74 -3.24
C CYS A 244 -0.22 2.84 -3.74
N GLY A 245 -0.45 3.87 -2.91
CA GLY A 245 -0.96 5.16 -3.34
C GLY A 245 0.16 6.19 -3.40
N ILE A 246 0.26 6.95 -4.48
CA ILE A 246 1.31 7.94 -4.72
C ILE A 246 0.66 9.32 -4.83
N VAL A 247 1.20 10.25 -4.04
CA VAL A 247 0.73 11.63 -3.98
C VAL A 247 1.73 12.58 -4.61
N ARG A 248 1.25 13.79 -4.93
CA ARG A 248 2.08 14.87 -5.47
C ARG A 248 3.27 15.13 -4.55
N GLY A 249 4.45 15.27 -5.16
CA GLY A 249 5.73 15.36 -4.45
C GLY A 249 6.47 14.02 -4.35
N GLY A 250 5.83 12.92 -4.73
CA GLY A 250 6.46 11.59 -4.77
C GLY A 250 6.50 10.90 -3.41
N LEU A 251 5.57 11.23 -2.50
CA LEU A 251 5.31 10.44 -1.30
C LEU A 251 4.47 9.21 -1.68
N MET A 252 4.80 8.06 -1.12
CA MET A 252 4.25 6.75 -1.42
C MET A 252 3.72 6.11 -0.14
N TYR A 253 2.42 5.83 -0.11
CA TYR A 253 1.76 5.09 0.95
C TYR A 253 1.57 3.65 0.50
N LEU A 254 2.38 2.74 1.04
CA LEU A 254 2.17 1.33 0.77
C LEU A 254 0.97 0.82 1.57
N ALA A 255 0.19 -0.07 0.98
CA ALA A 255 -0.84 -0.79 1.69
C ALA A 255 -0.23 -1.70 2.76
N GLY A 256 -1.07 -2.09 3.71
CA GLY A 256 -0.72 -3.13 4.68
C GLY A 256 -0.25 -4.40 3.97
N ASN A 257 0.94 -4.85 4.35
CA ASN A 257 1.64 -5.98 3.74
C ASN A 257 1.84 -7.09 4.77
N ILE A 258 1.22 -8.23 4.48
CA ILE A 258 1.39 -9.49 5.19
C ILE A 258 2.36 -10.40 4.43
N GLY A 259 3.03 -11.30 5.14
CA GLY A 259 4.08 -12.17 4.62
C GLY A 259 3.56 -13.30 3.73
N LEU A 260 2.91 -12.95 2.61
CA LEU A 260 2.45 -13.89 1.60
C LEU A 260 3.56 -14.18 0.59
N VAL A 261 3.74 -15.46 0.27
CA VAL A 261 4.58 -15.91 -0.84
C VAL A 261 3.83 -15.57 -2.15
N PRO A 262 4.39 -14.72 -3.05
CA PRO A 262 3.70 -14.19 -4.22
C PRO A 262 3.01 -15.25 -5.12
N GLU A 263 3.69 -16.37 -5.36
CA GLU A 263 3.25 -17.41 -6.30
C GLU A 263 2.11 -18.24 -5.73
N THR A 264 2.10 -18.46 -4.41
CA THR A 264 1.17 -19.38 -3.76
C THR A 264 0.08 -18.66 -2.99
N MET A 265 0.25 -17.37 -2.72
CA MET A 265 -0.63 -16.56 -1.87
C MET A 265 -0.86 -17.18 -0.48
N LYS A 266 0.12 -17.93 0.03
CA LYS A 266 0.12 -18.51 1.38
C LYS A 266 1.06 -17.74 2.30
N ILE A 267 0.73 -17.72 3.59
CA ILE A 267 1.61 -17.20 4.63
C ILE A 267 2.89 -18.05 4.67
N VAL A 268 4.05 -17.39 4.75
CA VAL A 268 5.34 -18.07 4.86
C VAL A 268 5.46 -18.85 6.17
N GLU A 269 5.96 -20.09 6.08
CA GLU A 269 6.16 -20.93 7.26
C GLU A 269 7.41 -20.52 8.06
N GLY A 270 7.34 -20.74 9.38
CA GLY A 270 8.46 -20.54 10.31
C GLY A 270 8.36 -19.30 11.19
N GLY A 271 7.13 -18.80 11.42
CA GLY A 271 6.81 -17.84 12.46
C GLY A 271 6.86 -16.38 12.03
N TRP A 272 6.45 -15.51 12.95
CA TRP A 272 6.22 -14.08 12.69
C TRP A 272 7.48 -13.32 12.23
N GLU A 273 8.70 -13.74 12.61
CA GLU A 273 9.94 -13.10 12.13
C GLU A 273 10.17 -13.34 10.63
N LYS A 274 9.84 -14.54 10.14
CA LYS A 274 9.92 -14.85 8.70
C LYS A 274 8.81 -14.15 7.93
N GLU A 275 7.61 -14.10 8.50
CA GLU A 275 6.52 -13.29 7.95
C GLU A 275 6.94 -11.83 7.81
N LEU A 276 7.51 -11.23 8.86
CA LEU A 276 8.01 -9.84 8.85
C LEU A 276 9.07 -9.60 7.78
N THR A 277 10.03 -10.53 7.67
CA THR A 277 11.07 -10.46 6.63
C THR A 277 10.47 -10.50 5.24
N LEU A 278 9.50 -11.39 5.00
CA LEU A 278 8.81 -11.49 3.72
C LEU A 278 7.94 -10.26 3.43
N CYS A 279 7.32 -9.65 4.45
CA CYS A 279 6.62 -8.38 4.28
C CYS A 279 7.55 -7.31 3.69
N PHE A 280 8.77 -7.16 4.24
CA PHE A 280 9.75 -6.21 3.73
C PHE A 280 10.25 -6.55 2.34
N LYS A 281 10.49 -7.83 2.03
CA LYS A 281 10.82 -8.30 0.68
C LYS A 281 9.74 -7.88 -0.33
N ASN A 282 8.48 -8.19 -0.02
CA ASN A 282 7.34 -7.84 -0.87
C ASN A 282 7.23 -6.32 -1.09
N VAL A 283 7.39 -5.53 -0.03
CA VAL A 283 7.39 -4.06 -0.11
C VAL A 283 8.58 -3.55 -0.93
N ALA A 284 9.78 -4.09 -0.76
CA ALA A 284 10.95 -3.72 -1.55
C ALA A 284 10.74 -3.98 -3.05
N SER A 285 10.07 -5.08 -3.41
CA SER A 285 9.77 -5.43 -4.80
C SER A 285 8.76 -4.46 -5.44
N VAL A 286 7.73 -4.09 -4.67
CA VAL A 286 6.78 -3.02 -5.03
C VAL A 286 7.50 -1.69 -5.24
N LEU A 287 8.43 -1.34 -4.35
CA LEU A 287 9.20 -0.11 -4.44
C LEU A 287 10.18 -0.09 -5.61
N ASP A 288 10.87 -1.20 -5.89
CA ASP A 288 11.74 -1.33 -7.07
C ASP A 288 10.96 -1.07 -8.37
N SER A 289 9.73 -1.59 -8.43
CA SER A 289 8.79 -1.32 -9.53
C SER A 289 8.46 0.16 -9.67
N LEU A 290 8.55 0.94 -8.61
CA LEU A 290 8.26 2.37 -8.58
C LEU A 290 9.52 3.25 -8.66
N ASN A 291 10.68 2.69 -9.03
CA ASN A 291 11.98 3.36 -8.99
C ASN A 291 12.30 3.96 -7.62
N SER A 292 11.94 3.23 -6.56
CA SER A 292 12.31 3.53 -5.18
C SER A 292 12.82 2.25 -4.49
N GLU A 293 13.07 2.35 -3.18
CA GLU A 293 13.77 1.37 -2.36
C GLU A 293 13.50 1.68 -0.88
N LEU A 294 13.68 0.70 0.00
CA LEU A 294 13.40 0.84 1.43
C LEU A 294 14.28 1.87 2.13
N LYS A 295 15.47 2.19 1.59
CA LYS A 295 16.32 3.25 2.17
C LYS A 295 15.71 4.65 2.07
N ASN A 296 14.70 4.84 1.20
CA ASN A 296 13.97 6.10 1.09
C ASN A 296 12.81 6.20 2.11
N CYS A 297 12.57 5.16 2.92
CA CYS A 297 11.44 5.11 3.83
C CYS A 297 11.53 6.20 4.90
N PHE A 298 10.37 6.77 5.24
CA PHE A 298 10.24 7.80 6.25
C PHE A 298 9.63 7.29 7.56
N GLY A 299 8.99 6.13 7.52
CA GLY A 299 8.52 5.44 8.72
C GLY A 299 7.85 4.12 8.39
N VAL A 300 7.72 3.30 9.42
CA VAL A 300 7.09 1.98 9.35
C VAL A 300 6.11 1.83 10.51
N LEU A 301 4.88 1.42 10.20
CA LEU A 301 3.93 0.88 11.16
C LEU A 301 3.98 -0.64 11.10
N VAL A 302 4.09 -1.27 12.25
CA VAL A 302 4.12 -2.72 12.40
C VAL A 302 2.95 -3.12 13.28
N TYR A 303 2.00 -3.84 12.71
CA TYR A 303 0.87 -4.42 13.43
C TYR A 303 1.21 -5.86 13.81
N VAL A 304 1.10 -6.18 15.09
CA VAL A 304 1.43 -7.51 15.64
C VAL A 304 0.16 -8.11 16.21
N ALA A 305 -0.24 -9.29 15.72
CA ALA A 305 -1.35 -10.02 16.31
C ALA A 305 -0.99 -10.43 17.74
N LYS A 306 -1.89 -10.16 18.69
CA LYS A 306 -1.60 -10.28 20.13
C LYS A 306 -1.11 -11.68 20.53
N ASP A 307 -1.63 -12.71 19.88
CA ASP A 307 -1.32 -14.11 20.19
C ASP A 307 -0.10 -14.64 19.40
N ALA A 308 0.53 -13.82 18.57
CA ALA A 308 1.65 -14.24 17.72
C ALA A 308 3.01 -14.27 18.43
N VAL A 309 3.16 -13.53 19.53
CA VAL A 309 4.44 -13.39 20.24
C VAL A 309 4.34 -14.07 21.60
N GLU A 310 5.17 -15.09 21.81
CA GLU A 310 5.25 -15.80 23.10
C GLU A 310 5.93 -14.95 24.19
N GLU A 311 5.51 -15.13 25.44
CA GLU A 311 6.17 -14.55 26.60
C GLU A 311 7.47 -15.31 26.95
N GLY A 312 8.62 -14.78 26.51
CA GLY A 312 9.94 -15.27 26.91
C GLY A 312 11.01 -15.05 25.84
N GLY A 313 12.21 -14.62 26.23
CA GLY A 313 13.33 -14.37 25.31
C GLY A 313 13.61 -12.88 25.08
N GLU A 314 14.24 -12.56 23.94
CA GLU A 314 14.42 -11.16 23.51
C GLU A 314 13.05 -10.52 23.28
N SER A 315 12.88 -9.27 23.70
CA SER A 315 11.62 -8.55 23.48
C SER A 315 11.32 -8.46 21.99
N CYS A 316 10.08 -8.77 21.57
CA CYS A 316 9.65 -8.64 20.18
C CYS A 316 9.89 -7.24 19.61
N PHE A 317 9.82 -6.20 20.44
CA PHE A 317 10.17 -4.83 20.04
C PHE A 317 11.61 -4.72 19.55
N SER A 318 12.56 -5.38 20.23
CA SER A 318 13.98 -5.37 19.83
C SER A 318 14.19 -6.14 18.53
N VAL A 319 13.57 -7.30 18.41
CA VAL A 319 13.64 -8.14 17.19
C VAL A 319 13.02 -7.41 16.00
N ILE A 320 11.82 -6.83 16.14
CA ILE A 320 11.18 -6.03 15.09
C ILE A 320 12.08 -4.87 14.66
N ARG A 321 12.61 -4.10 15.61
CA ARG A 321 13.52 -2.98 15.29
C ARG A 321 14.78 -3.44 14.57
N ARG A 322 15.34 -4.58 14.96
CA ARG A 322 16.51 -5.19 14.30
C ARG A 322 16.17 -5.60 12.87
N VAL A 323 15.09 -6.35 12.66
CA VAL A 323 14.65 -6.80 11.33
C VAL A 323 14.35 -5.59 10.44
N VAL A 324 13.60 -4.59 10.92
CA VAL A 324 13.32 -3.35 10.16
C VAL A 324 14.62 -2.69 9.72
N LYS A 325 15.58 -2.54 10.64
CA LYS A 325 16.89 -1.92 10.35
C LYS A 325 17.66 -2.73 9.30
N GLU A 326 17.76 -4.04 9.47
CA GLU A 326 18.44 -4.93 8.54
C GLU A 326 17.80 -4.86 7.15
N GLN A 327 16.47 -5.00 7.06
CA GLN A 327 15.73 -4.97 5.80
C GLN A 327 15.84 -3.62 5.10
N VAL A 328 15.76 -2.50 5.83
CA VAL A 328 15.92 -1.19 5.22
C VAL A 328 17.34 -0.96 4.71
N GLN A 329 18.36 -1.42 5.45
CA GLN A 329 19.76 -1.31 5.03
C GLN A 329 20.09 -2.18 3.81
N CYS A 330 19.48 -3.36 3.69
CA CYS A 330 19.71 -4.28 2.58
C CYS A 330 18.65 -4.19 1.47
N ASN A 331 17.76 -3.19 1.52
CA ASN A 331 16.62 -3.05 0.61
C ASN A 331 15.79 -4.35 0.47
N GLY A 332 15.44 -4.97 1.59
CA GLY A 332 14.60 -6.16 1.62
C GLY A 332 15.33 -7.36 1.05
N THR A 333 16.67 -7.37 1.05
CA THR A 333 17.52 -8.33 0.34
C THR A 333 17.34 -8.36 -1.19
N ILE A 334 16.52 -7.47 -1.76
CA ILE A 334 16.26 -7.42 -3.20
C ILE A 334 17.37 -6.65 -3.90
N VAL A 335 17.91 -7.27 -4.95
CA VAL A 335 18.81 -6.61 -5.91
C VAL A 335 17.95 -5.88 -6.96
N LYS A 336 18.22 -4.58 -7.16
CA LYS A 336 17.44 -3.71 -8.04
C LYS A 336 17.23 -4.33 -9.43
N GLY A 337 15.96 -4.57 -9.77
CA GLY A 337 15.54 -5.18 -11.02
C GLY A 337 15.74 -6.69 -11.17
N GLN A 338 16.12 -7.44 -10.14
CA GLN A 338 15.98 -8.90 -10.15
C GLN A 338 14.62 -9.27 -9.56
N ALA A 339 13.84 -10.10 -10.27
CA ALA A 339 12.68 -10.76 -9.69
C ALA A 339 13.17 -12.09 -9.08
N GLU A 340 13.18 -12.19 -7.75
CA GLU A 340 13.37 -13.49 -7.06
C GLU A 340 12.07 -14.31 -7.19
N GLY A 341 12.18 -15.64 -7.26
CA GLY A 341 11.04 -16.57 -7.50
C GLY A 341 11.24 -17.54 -8.67
N LEU A 342 12.35 -17.42 -9.41
CA LEU A 342 12.85 -18.51 -10.25
C LEU A 342 13.72 -19.39 -9.36
N ASN A 343 13.12 -20.30 -8.61
CA ASN A 343 13.89 -21.41 -8.08
C ASN A 343 14.48 -22.14 -9.29
N GLU A 344 15.80 -22.11 -9.41
CA GLU A 344 16.55 -23.28 -9.84
C GLU A 344 16.04 -24.41 -8.94
N GLU A 345 15.20 -25.30 -9.49
CA GLU A 345 14.92 -26.54 -8.79
C GLU A 345 16.27 -27.18 -8.47
N GLU A 346 16.48 -27.44 -7.18
CA GLU A 346 17.58 -28.22 -6.65
C GLU A 346 17.56 -29.62 -7.28
N GLU A 347 18.10 -29.78 -8.48
CA GLU A 347 18.70 -31.03 -8.92
C GLU A 347 20.23 -30.86 -8.81
N GLU A 348 20.81 -31.57 -7.85
CA GLU A 348 22.24 -31.82 -7.77
C GLU A 348 22.72 -32.48 -9.07
N GLY A 349 23.10 -31.68 -10.07
CA GLY A 349 23.81 -32.18 -11.24
C GLY A 349 23.52 -31.45 -12.54
N GLU A 350 24.14 -30.28 -12.73
CA GLU A 350 24.85 -29.86 -13.94
C GLU A 350 25.21 -28.38 -13.79
N LYS A 351 26.41 -28.10 -13.27
CA LYS A 351 26.79 -26.77 -12.74
C LYS A 351 26.97 -25.68 -13.82
N TRP A 352 26.87 -25.99 -15.11
CA TRP A 352 27.08 -25.00 -16.17
C TRP A 352 26.16 -25.30 -17.35
N ASP A 353 25.16 -24.46 -17.54
CA ASP A 353 24.12 -24.56 -18.58
C ASP A 353 24.72 -24.33 -19.99
N GLY A 354 25.40 -25.34 -20.53
CA GLY A 354 25.89 -25.36 -21.91
C GLY A 354 27.15 -24.53 -22.19
N TYR A 355 27.88 -24.06 -21.17
CA TYR A 355 29.18 -23.39 -21.31
C TYR A 355 30.30 -24.32 -20.82
N GLU A 356 31.40 -24.37 -21.56
CA GLU A 356 32.50 -25.31 -21.30
C GLU A 356 33.26 -25.00 -19.99
N ASP A 357 33.17 -23.77 -19.48
CA ASP A 357 33.77 -23.36 -18.21
C ASP A 357 33.10 -22.11 -17.58
N GLU A 358 33.36 -21.93 -16.28
CA GLU A 358 32.92 -20.83 -15.41
C GLU A 358 33.35 -19.44 -15.91
N GLU A 359 34.54 -19.37 -16.53
CA GLU A 359 35.14 -18.12 -17.01
C GLU A 359 34.38 -17.57 -18.23
N THR A 360 33.94 -18.47 -19.11
CA THR A 360 33.11 -18.17 -20.29
C THR A 360 31.71 -17.70 -19.88
N TRP A 361 31.12 -18.31 -18.85
CA TRP A 361 29.82 -17.90 -18.31
C TRP A 361 29.90 -16.50 -17.67
N LEU A 362 30.90 -16.23 -16.82
CA LEU A 362 31.14 -14.94 -16.18
C LEU A 362 31.32 -13.80 -17.18
N ALA A 363 32.00 -14.06 -18.31
CA ALA A 363 32.22 -13.09 -19.37
C ALA A 363 30.93 -12.72 -20.13
N MET A 364 29.98 -13.64 -20.24
CA MET A 364 28.73 -13.47 -21.02
C MET A 364 27.58 -12.90 -20.17
N THR A 365 27.49 -13.25 -18.89
CA THR A 365 26.43 -12.77 -17.99
C THR A 365 26.79 -11.49 -17.23
N GLY A 366 28.03 -11.00 -17.38
CA GLY A 366 28.51 -9.82 -16.66
C GLY A 366 28.61 -10.04 -15.16
N GLY A 367 28.84 -11.30 -14.74
CA GLY A 367 28.83 -11.71 -13.35
C GLY A 367 29.77 -10.87 -12.50
N ALA A 368 29.20 -10.28 -11.44
CA ALA A 368 29.93 -9.51 -10.45
C ALA A 368 31.01 -10.40 -9.83
N LYS A 369 32.25 -9.89 -9.75
CA LYS A 369 33.24 -10.45 -8.83
C LYS A 369 32.61 -10.50 -7.44
N GLU A 370 32.75 -11.64 -6.77
CA GLU A 370 32.59 -11.73 -5.32
C GLU A 370 33.32 -10.54 -4.68
N GLN A 371 32.55 -9.56 -4.19
CA GLN A 371 33.09 -8.52 -3.34
C GLN A 371 33.39 -9.19 -2.00
N SER A 372 34.68 -9.28 -1.70
CA SER A 372 35.22 -9.58 -0.37
C SER A 372 34.45 -8.84 0.72
N ASP A 373 34.22 -9.54 1.84
CA ASP A 373 33.52 -9.18 3.07
C ASP A 373 34.01 -7.91 3.83
N ASP A 374 34.46 -6.87 3.13
CA ASP A 374 34.92 -5.61 3.72
C ASP A 374 34.20 -4.42 3.07
N VAL A 375 32.86 -4.40 3.17
CA VAL A 375 32.15 -3.11 3.15
C VAL A 375 32.17 -2.62 4.59
N GLU A 376 33.05 -1.66 4.87
CA GLU A 376 32.92 -0.81 6.05
C GLU A 376 31.50 -0.23 6.04
N LYS A 377 30.64 -0.77 6.92
CA LYS A 377 29.34 -0.21 7.21
C LYS A 377 29.58 1.18 7.75
N GLU A 378 29.42 2.20 6.91
CA GLU A 378 29.33 3.58 7.38
C GLU A 378 28.12 3.66 8.33
N GLY A 379 28.42 3.55 9.62
CA GLY A 379 27.46 3.62 10.72
C GLY A 379 26.99 5.04 10.91
N GLY A 380 26.16 5.53 9.98
CA GLY A 380 25.22 6.59 10.30
C GLY A 380 24.13 6.03 11.20
N ASP A 381 23.80 6.74 12.27
CA ASP A 381 22.70 6.38 13.17
C ASP A 381 21.38 6.55 12.39
N PHE A 382 20.90 5.48 11.77
CA PHE A 382 19.69 5.46 10.96
C PHE A 382 18.47 5.45 11.88
N ASP A 383 17.99 6.65 12.24
CA ASP A 383 16.82 6.87 13.10
C ASP A 383 15.53 6.90 12.25
N LEU A 384 15.11 5.71 11.78
CA LEU A 384 13.82 5.52 11.10
C LEU A 384 12.71 5.36 12.16
N PRO A 385 11.65 6.18 12.14
CA PRO A 385 10.50 5.98 13.00
C PRO A 385 9.84 4.63 12.77
N VAL A 386 9.79 3.80 13.83
CA VAL A 386 9.07 2.52 13.84
C VAL A 386 8.03 2.56 14.96
N SER A 387 6.76 2.48 14.58
CA SER A 387 5.63 2.33 15.50
C SER A 387 5.16 0.89 15.49
N ILE A 388 5.00 0.30 16.68
CA ILE A 388 4.56 -1.09 16.84
C ILE A 388 3.22 -1.05 17.55
N VAL A 389 2.20 -1.66 16.95
CA VAL A 389 0.82 -1.67 17.41
C VAL A 389 0.36 -3.11 17.58
N PHE A 390 -0.08 -3.46 18.78
CA PHE A 390 -0.67 -4.77 19.02
C PHE A 390 -2.15 -4.73 18.67
N VAL A 391 -2.59 -5.69 17.86
CA VAL A 391 -3.97 -5.81 17.38
C VAL A 391 -4.53 -7.16 17.78
N LYS A 392 -5.85 -7.31 17.75
CA LYS A 392 -6.46 -8.60 18.08
C LYS A 392 -6.12 -9.62 17.00
N ASP A 393 -6.47 -9.31 15.77
CA ASP A 393 -6.35 -10.23 14.63
C ASP A 393 -5.87 -9.46 13.38
N LEU A 394 -5.22 -10.16 12.46
CA LEU A 394 -4.83 -9.65 11.14
C LEU A 394 -5.51 -10.47 10.04
N PRO A 395 -5.61 -9.93 8.80
CA PRO A 395 -6.16 -10.65 7.67
C PRO A 395 -5.51 -12.03 7.48
N VAL A 396 -6.30 -13.00 7.03
CA VAL A 396 -5.88 -14.37 6.68
C VAL A 396 -5.10 -15.13 7.76
N GLY A 397 -5.18 -14.69 9.02
CA GLY A 397 -4.46 -15.30 10.14
C GLY A 397 -2.97 -14.96 10.19
N ALA A 398 -2.54 -13.88 9.53
CA ALA A 398 -1.17 -13.40 9.63
C ALA A 398 -0.79 -13.06 11.07
N SER A 399 0.48 -13.27 11.41
CA SER A 399 1.05 -12.93 12.70
C SER A 399 1.47 -11.47 12.78
N ILE A 400 1.85 -10.89 11.64
CA ILE A 400 2.40 -9.54 11.52
C ILE A 400 2.04 -8.93 10.17
N GLU A 401 1.79 -7.61 10.17
CA GLU A 401 1.55 -6.80 8.99
C GLU A 401 2.36 -5.52 9.09
N ILE A 402 2.93 -5.04 7.99
CA ILE A 402 3.63 -3.75 7.96
C ILE A 402 2.96 -2.78 7.00
N GLU A 403 2.98 -1.51 7.37
CA GLU A 403 2.69 -0.40 6.48
C GLU A 403 3.92 0.50 6.40
N VAL A 404 4.25 0.93 5.20
CA VAL A 404 5.48 1.68 4.92
C VAL A 404 5.12 2.97 4.20
N LEU A 405 5.64 4.09 4.72
CA LEU A 405 5.62 5.38 4.04
C LEU A 405 6.99 5.61 3.43
N ASN A 406 7.01 5.83 2.13
CA ASN A 406 8.23 5.97 1.36
C ASN A 406 8.22 7.23 0.49
N GLY A 407 9.39 7.64 0.01
CA GLY A 407 9.56 8.66 -1.00
C GLY A 407 10.08 8.09 -2.31
N THR A 408 9.89 8.82 -3.39
CA THR A 408 10.73 8.63 -4.60
C THR A 408 12.19 8.93 -4.28
N GLU A 409 13.11 8.39 -5.09
CA GLU A 409 14.54 8.73 -5.02
C GLU A 409 14.80 10.24 -5.18
N LYS A 410 13.94 10.95 -5.92
CA LYS A 410 14.02 12.41 -6.07
C LYS A 410 13.66 13.13 -4.77
N LEU A 411 12.65 12.65 -4.04
CA LEU A 411 12.23 13.24 -2.78
C LEU A 411 13.26 13.00 -1.66
N SER A 412 13.87 11.81 -1.61
CA SER A 412 14.90 11.50 -0.61
C SER A 412 16.15 12.37 -0.78
N ARG A 413 16.56 12.64 -2.03
CA ARG A 413 17.70 13.55 -2.34
C ARG A 413 17.48 15.01 -1.93
N LEU A 414 16.24 15.44 -1.75
CA LEU A 414 15.91 16.80 -1.31
C LEU A 414 16.11 17.02 0.20
N GLY A 415 16.61 16.00 0.93
CA GLY A 415 16.94 16.15 2.35
C GLY A 415 15.70 16.21 3.24
N PHE A 416 14.67 15.43 2.90
CA PHE A 416 13.46 15.33 3.70
C PHE A 416 13.80 14.75 5.08
N GLU A 417 13.85 15.59 6.10
CA GLU A 417 14.21 15.19 7.46
C GLU A 417 13.10 14.31 8.08
N THR A 418 13.45 13.06 8.41
CA THR A 418 12.57 12.05 9.05
C THR A 418 11.86 12.58 10.30
N LYS A 419 12.46 13.55 11.02
CA LYS A 419 11.89 14.17 12.22
C LYS A 419 10.59 14.94 11.99
N LYS A 420 10.33 15.44 10.76
CA LYS A 420 9.12 16.22 10.41
C LYS A 420 7.94 15.34 9.96
N VAL A 421 8.17 14.04 9.75
CA VAL A 421 7.16 13.06 9.24
C VAL A 421 6.26 12.52 10.34
N ARG A 422 6.53 12.83 11.61
CA ARG A 422 5.65 12.48 12.74
C ARG A 422 4.19 12.83 12.48
N LEU A 423 3.90 13.92 11.78
CA LEU A 423 2.53 14.35 11.48
C LEU A 423 1.75 13.46 10.49
N LEU A 424 2.42 12.66 9.66
CA LEU A 424 1.74 11.82 8.64
C LEU A 424 1.36 10.42 9.12
N PHE A 425 1.95 9.96 10.23
CA PHE A 425 1.66 8.66 10.82
C PHE A 425 0.89 8.73 12.14
N VAL A 426 0.99 9.86 12.88
CA VAL A 426 0.90 9.77 14.36
C VAL A 426 -0.37 10.35 15.00
N ASP A 427 -1.28 11.00 14.30
CA ASP A 427 -2.59 11.30 14.91
C ASP A 427 -3.61 10.14 14.83
N LEU A 428 -3.22 9.02 14.20
CA LEU A 428 -4.12 7.91 13.85
C LEU A 428 -4.07 6.72 14.84
N CYS A 429 -3.02 6.58 15.65
CA CYS A 429 -2.86 5.41 16.54
C CYS A 429 -2.90 5.71 18.04
N PHE A 430 -2.89 6.97 18.48
CA PHE A 430 -2.79 7.29 19.91
C PHE A 430 -3.81 8.33 20.37
N SER A 431 -5.09 7.97 20.31
CA SER A 431 -6.04 8.36 21.37
C SER A 431 -6.28 7.23 22.38
N TYR A 432 -5.73 6.03 22.14
CA TYR A 432 -5.97 4.84 22.98
C TYR A 432 -4.65 4.13 23.29
N SER A 433 -3.88 4.72 24.20
CA SER A 433 -2.86 3.99 24.94
C SER A 433 -3.54 2.86 25.72
N PHE A 434 -3.13 1.61 25.49
CA PHE A 434 -3.43 0.49 26.38
C PHE A 434 -2.37 0.36 27.48
#